data_AF-A0A9E2BC40-F1
#
_entry.id   AF-A0A9E2BC40-F1
#
_cell.length_a   1.000
_cell.length_b   1.000
_cell.length_c   1.000
_cell.angle_alpha   90.00
_cell.angle_beta   90.00
_cell.angle_gamma   90.00
#
_symmetry.space_group_name_H-M   'P 1'
#
loop_
_entity.id
_entity.type
_entity.pdbx_description
1 polymer ?
#
loop_
_entity_poly.entity_id
_entity_poly.type
_entity_poly.pdbx_seq_one_letter_code
_entity_poly.pdbx_strand_id
1 'polypeptide(L)'
;MKKIALANWDDLQDRIPAHALVKSVDLVIVRYDDRATVLYGRCAHRGVLMADGHVDGDNLICGLHGWDYRLDTGVSEYNHSETLPRFESWVEDGQVLVDEDEIAAWAEQHPQPYQRDAYQGAYQDPTGTADEPHVKFIRKLADEGLSKVGHHGPSGAMGVPRDQLPKWDDLQFVVGQLHKLPLLDEETVGTDLVIGPNAAKPLRLDIPLFVSDMSFGALSEEAKVALSKGAELAGTGICSGEGGMLPEEQASNSRYFYELASARFGFSWEKVQKTQAFHFKGGQGAKTGTGGHLPGAKVNGKIAEVRELPEGESAVSPARFPEWDSPSQFRDFAAEVRENTGGIPVGFKLSAQHIEKDIDAALEVGVDYII
;
A
#
# COMPACT_ATOMS: atom_id res chain seq x y z
N MET A 1 -0.57 25.68 -47.11
CA MET A 1 0.38 26.65 -46.54
C MET A 1 -0.36 27.95 -46.28
N LYS A 2 -0.74 28.13 -45.03
CA LYS A 2 -1.40 29.31 -44.50
C LYS A 2 -0.43 29.99 -43.55
N LYS A 3 0.30 31.00 -44.08
CA LYS A 3 1.24 31.79 -43.28
C LYS A 3 0.49 32.64 -42.26
N ILE A 4 0.86 32.53 -40.99
CA ILE A 4 0.37 33.38 -39.90
C ILE A 4 1.54 34.03 -39.18
N ALA A 5 1.35 35.25 -38.67
CA ALA A 5 2.38 35.94 -37.88
C ALA A 5 2.36 35.46 -36.42
N LEU A 6 3.53 35.19 -35.85
CA LEU A 6 3.71 34.81 -34.44
C LEU A 6 4.18 35.98 -33.57
N ALA A 7 5.13 36.77 -34.06
CA ALA A 7 5.73 37.88 -33.34
C ALA A 7 6.30 38.91 -34.31
N ASN A 8 6.42 40.17 -33.88
CA ASN A 8 7.20 41.15 -34.62
C ASN A 8 8.70 40.89 -34.41
N TRP A 9 9.48 41.04 -35.47
CA TRP A 9 10.92 40.79 -35.46
C TRP A 9 11.67 41.65 -34.44
N ASP A 10 11.26 42.93 -34.33
CA ASP A 10 11.91 43.90 -33.45
C ASP A 10 11.60 43.67 -31.96
N ASP A 11 10.52 42.94 -31.65
CA ASP A 11 10.14 42.56 -30.29
C ASP A 11 10.95 41.35 -29.79
N LEU A 12 11.55 40.57 -30.70
CA LEU A 12 12.36 39.40 -30.37
C LEU A 12 13.80 39.82 -30.09
N GLN A 13 14.24 39.59 -28.87
CA GLN A 13 15.64 39.74 -28.48
C GLN A 13 16.47 38.59 -29.03
N ASP A 14 17.68 38.91 -29.50
CA ASP A 14 18.61 37.92 -30.04
C ASP A 14 19.00 36.87 -28.98
N ARG A 15 18.91 35.59 -29.35
CA ARG A 15 19.18 34.41 -28.50
C ARG A 15 18.35 34.33 -27.22
N ILE A 16 17.20 35.02 -27.16
CA ILE A 16 16.24 34.90 -26.06
C ILE A 16 15.00 34.16 -26.55
N PRO A 17 14.65 33.00 -25.96
CA PRO A 17 13.44 32.26 -26.31
C PRO A 17 12.17 33.05 -26.02
N ALA A 18 11.22 33.02 -26.96
CA ALA A 18 9.90 33.62 -26.82
C ALA A 18 8.81 32.57 -27.02
N HIS A 19 7.72 32.70 -26.25
CA HIS A 19 6.56 31.81 -26.36
C HIS A 19 5.61 32.28 -27.45
N ALA A 20 5.05 31.32 -28.18
CA ALA A 20 3.85 31.54 -28.99
C ALA A 20 2.90 30.33 -28.88
N LEU A 21 1.63 30.56 -29.19
CA LEU A 21 0.60 29.52 -29.20
C LEU A 21 -0.12 29.54 -30.54
N VAL A 22 -0.12 28.41 -31.24
CA VAL A 22 -0.91 28.22 -32.46
C VAL A 22 -1.86 27.06 -32.23
N LYS A 23 -3.17 27.36 -32.28
CA LYS A 23 -4.24 26.45 -31.84
C LYS A 23 -3.97 25.99 -30.39
N SER A 24 -3.64 24.72 -30.20
CA SER A 24 -3.32 24.11 -28.90
C SER A 24 -1.83 23.84 -28.70
N VAL A 25 -1.00 24.07 -29.73
CA VAL A 25 0.43 23.72 -29.76
C VAL A 25 1.27 24.88 -29.25
N ASP A 26 1.99 24.65 -28.15
CA ASP A 26 3.01 25.60 -27.69
C ASP A 26 4.17 25.61 -28.69
N LEU A 27 4.67 26.80 -28.99
CA LEU A 27 5.84 27.03 -29.83
C LEU A 27 6.88 27.82 -29.04
N VAL A 28 8.14 27.58 -29.36
CA VAL A 28 9.26 28.42 -28.93
C VAL A 28 9.89 29.05 -30.16
N ILE A 29 9.97 30.38 -30.14
CA ILE A 29 10.62 31.18 -31.18
C ILE A 29 11.96 31.60 -30.63
N VAL A 30 13.03 31.36 -31.39
CA VAL A 30 14.36 31.85 -31.05
C VAL A 30 14.89 32.64 -32.23
N ARG A 31 15.14 33.93 -32.01
CA ARG A 31 15.91 34.76 -32.92
C ARG A 31 17.39 34.44 -32.75
N TYR A 32 18.10 34.25 -33.85
CA TYR A 32 19.55 34.09 -33.86
C TYR A 32 20.11 34.84 -35.07
N ASP A 33 20.85 35.91 -34.78
CA ASP A 33 21.41 36.82 -35.77
C ASP A 33 20.31 37.41 -36.69
N ASP A 34 20.31 37.01 -37.96
CA ASP A 34 19.37 37.45 -39.01
C ASP A 34 18.25 36.42 -39.31
N ARG A 35 18.13 35.37 -38.49
CA ARG A 35 17.15 34.28 -38.67
C ARG A 35 16.30 34.08 -37.43
N ALA A 36 15.14 33.44 -37.62
CA ALA A 36 14.35 32.87 -36.55
C ALA A 36 14.22 31.35 -36.78
N THR A 37 14.23 30.59 -35.68
CA THR A 37 13.80 29.20 -35.66
C THR A 37 12.52 29.11 -34.83
N VAL A 38 11.61 28.23 -35.24
CA VAL A 38 10.38 27.94 -34.52
C VAL A 38 10.32 26.44 -34.29
N LEU A 39 10.39 26.06 -33.01
CA LEU A 39 10.34 24.67 -32.57
C LEU A 39 9.08 24.43 -31.75
N TYR A 40 8.74 23.16 -31.53
CA TYR A 40 7.78 22.75 -30.51
C TYR A 40 8.18 23.32 -29.15
N GLY A 41 7.25 23.99 -28.50
CA GLY A 41 7.49 24.86 -27.37
C GLY A 41 7.62 24.16 -26.03
N ARG A 42 7.59 22.82 -25.98
CA ARG A 42 7.73 22.06 -24.73
C ARG A 42 8.86 21.04 -24.81
N CYS A 43 9.65 20.99 -23.75
CA CYS A 43 10.75 20.06 -23.59
C CYS A 43 10.25 18.62 -23.77
N ALA A 44 10.86 17.85 -24.68
CA ALA A 44 10.51 16.45 -24.91
C ALA A 44 10.71 15.60 -23.63
N HIS A 45 11.66 15.97 -22.78
CA HIS A 45 11.92 15.33 -21.50
C HIS A 45 10.78 15.48 -20.46
N ARG A 46 10.36 16.71 -20.10
CA ARG A 46 9.36 16.95 -19.01
C ARG A 46 8.21 17.91 -19.33
N GLY A 47 8.04 18.30 -20.59
CA GLY A 47 6.91 19.12 -21.03
C GLY A 47 6.92 20.58 -20.56
N VAL A 48 8.03 21.04 -19.96
CA VAL A 48 8.21 22.44 -19.53
C VAL A 48 8.30 23.35 -20.76
N LEU A 49 7.77 24.58 -20.65
CA LEU A 49 7.88 25.56 -21.73
C LEU A 49 9.35 25.87 -22.01
N MET A 50 9.76 25.70 -23.27
CA MET A 50 11.12 26.01 -23.71
C MET A 50 11.36 27.52 -23.81
N ALA A 51 10.29 28.32 -23.81
CA ALA A 51 10.36 29.77 -23.68
C ALA A 51 10.89 30.22 -22.30
N ASP A 52 10.78 29.39 -21.27
CA ASP A 52 11.38 29.64 -19.94
C ASP A 52 12.85 29.18 -19.88
N GLY A 53 13.38 28.70 -21.00
CA GLY A 53 14.77 28.27 -21.15
C GLY A 53 15.74 29.41 -21.46
N HIS A 54 16.94 29.02 -21.88
CA HIS A 54 17.94 29.95 -22.39
C HIS A 54 18.71 29.31 -23.55
N VAL A 55 19.43 30.12 -24.32
CA VAL A 55 20.32 29.63 -25.38
C VAL A 55 21.75 29.54 -24.85
N ASP A 56 22.41 28.41 -25.09
CA ASP A 56 23.85 28.22 -24.87
C ASP A 56 24.50 27.69 -26.15
N GLY A 57 25.38 28.50 -26.75
CA GLY A 57 25.96 28.23 -28.08
C GLY A 57 24.88 28.10 -29.16
N ASP A 58 24.76 26.89 -29.72
CA ASP A 58 23.78 26.52 -30.75
C ASP A 58 22.54 25.80 -30.18
N ASN A 59 22.47 25.65 -28.86
CA ASN A 59 21.46 24.85 -28.18
C ASN A 59 20.47 25.72 -27.42
N LEU A 60 19.20 25.33 -27.50
CA LEU A 60 18.14 25.76 -26.60
C LEU A 60 18.11 24.84 -25.39
N ILE A 61 18.36 25.41 -24.22
CA ILE A 61 18.46 24.70 -22.95
C ILE A 61 17.17 24.86 -22.15
N CYS A 62 16.59 23.75 -21.73
CA CYS A 62 15.41 23.72 -20.87
C CYS A 62 15.71 24.37 -19.51
N GLY A 63 14.90 25.36 -19.11
CA GLY A 63 15.11 26.15 -17.88
C GLY A 63 14.97 25.37 -16.57
N LEU A 64 14.43 24.15 -16.59
CA LEU A 64 14.23 23.34 -15.37
C LEU A 64 15.27 22.23 -15.21
N HIS A 65 15.57 21.49 -16.27
CA HIS A 65 16.40 20.27 -16.19
C HIS A 65 17.68 20.33 -17.02
N GLY A 66 17.95 21.44 -17.70
CA GLY A 66 19.18 21.61 -18.48
C GLY A 66 19.25 20.78 -19.77
N TRP A 67 18.14 20.15 -20.18
CA TRP A 67 18.09 19.36 -21.42
C TRP A 67 18.27 20.25 -22.65
N ASP A 68 19.12 19.83 -23.58
CA ASP A 68 19.51 20.61 -24.74
C ASP A 68 18.76 20.18 -26.01
N TYR A 69 18.54 21.14 -26.90
CA TYR A 69 18.04 20.90 -28.25
C TYR A 69 18.70 21.88 -29.20
N ARG A 70 19.29 21.37 -30.28
CA ARG A 70 19.89 22.21 -31.32
C ARG A 70 18.86 23.17 -31.92
N LEU A 71 19.23 24.45 -32.08
CA LEU A 71 18.34 25.46 -32.68
C LEU A 71 18.03 25.19 -34.17
N ASP A 72 18.96 24.55 -34.88
CA ASP A 72 18.85 24.29 -36.32
C ASP A 72 17.97 23.08 -36.66
N THR A 73 17.99 22.05 -35.81
CA THR A 73 17.36 20.75 -36.07
C THR A 73 16.31 20.36 -35.04
N GLY A 74 16.36 20.94 -33.84
CA GLY A 74 15.53 20.55 -32.70
C GLY A 74 15.98 19.25 -32.03
N VAL A 75 17.04 18.60 -32.51
CA VAL A 75 17.53 17.32 -31.96
C VAL A 75 18.41 17.60 -30.74
N SER A 76 18.24 16.83 -29.66
CA SER A 76 19.15 16.90 -28.50
C SER A 76 20.51 16.30 -28.86
N GLU A 77 21.60 17.02 -28.56
CA GLU A 77 22.98 16.51 -28.68
C GLU A 77 23.28 15.44 -27.63
N TYR A 78 22.64 15.53 -26.46
CA TYR A 78 22.76 14.52 -25.40
C TYR A 78 22.00 13.23 -25.73
N ASN A 79 20.78 13.32 -26.27
CA ASN A 79 19.94 12.18 -26.61
C ASN A 79 19.30 12.33 -28.00
N HIS A 80 19.93 11.77 -29.04
CA HIS A 80 19.46 11.90 -30.42
C HIS A 80 18.06 11.32 -30.70
N SER A 81 17.48 10.53 -29.78
CA SER A 81 16.09 10.07 -29.91
C SER A 81 15.06 11.13 -29.48
N GLU A 82 15.49 12.17 -28.79
CA GLU A 82 14.64 13.28 -28.36
C GLU A 82 14.80 14.46 -29.33
N THR A 83 13.68 14.91 -29.86
CA THR A 83 13.66 15.98 -30.86
C THR A 83 12.45 16.86 -30.61
N LEU A 84 12.67 18.17 -30.61
CA LEU A 84 11.60 19.16 -30.74
C LEU A 84 11.31 19.32 -32.24
N PRO A 85 10.09 19.00 -32.71
CA PRO A 85 9.70 19.26 -34.08
C PRO A 85 9.99 20.72 -34.45
N ARG A 86 10.72 20.90 -35.56
CA ARG A 86 10.93 22.20 -36.17
C ARG A 86 9.82 22.45 -37.19
N PHE A 87 9.25 23.65 -37.14
CA PHE A 87 8.23 24.09 -38.09
C PHE A 87 8.84 25.05 -39.12
N GLU A 88 8.30 25.03 -40.33
CA GLU A 88 8.69 25.98 -41.36
C GLU A 88 8.36 27.40 -40.91
N SER A 89 9.36 28.28 -41.02
CA SER A 89 9.28 29.66 -40.54
C SER A 89 10.01 30.63 -41.46
N TRP A 90 9.48 31.86 -41.53
CA TRP A 90 10.00 32.93 -42.38
C TRP A 90 10.03 34.26 -41.64
N VAL A 91 10.93 35.16 -42.06
CA VAL A 91 10.95 36.55 -41.63
C VAL A 91 10.58 37.42 -42.83
N GLU A 92 9.35 37.92 -42.86
CA GLU A 92 8.81 38.73 -43.97
C GLU A 92 8.13 39.97 -43.38
N ASP A 93 8.34 41.13 -44.01
CA ASP A 93 7.72 42.41 -43.60
C ASP A 93 7.87 42.75 -42.09
N GLY A 94 8.99 42.37 -41.48
CA GLY A 94 9.26 42.62 -40.07
C GLY A 94 8.52 41.68 -39.11
N GLN A 95 7.97 40.57 -39.59
CA GLN A 95 7.26 39.57 -38.78
C GLN A 95 7.90 38.18 -38.91
N VAL A 96 7.86 37.40 -37.83
CA VAL A 96 8.15 35.96 -37.87
C VAL A 96 6.85 35.22 -38.18
N LEU A 97 6.82 34.51 -39.30
CA LEU A 97 5.67 33.75 -39.77
C LEU A 97 5.92 32.23 -39.70
N VAL A 98 4.85 31.47 -39.56
CA VAL A 98 4.83 29.99 -39.63
C VAL A 98 3.67 29.47 -40.48
N ASP A 99 3.75 28.22 -40.94
CA ASP A 99 2.63 27.56 -41.61
C ASP A 99 1.63 26.99 -40.57
N GLU A 100 0.46 27.61 -40.45
CA GLU A 100 -0.60 27.12 -39.56
C GLU A 100 -1.08 25.71 -39.97
N ASP A 101 -1.07 25.39 -41.26
CA ASP A 101 -1.55 24.09 -41.77
C ASP A 101 -0.59 22.96 -41.34
N GLU A 102 0.72 23.23 -41.34
CA GLU A 102 1.75 22.28 -40.88
C GLU A 102 1.58 21.98 -39.38
N ILE A 103 1.44 23.02 -38.57
CA ILE A 103 1.25 22.89 -37.11
C ILE A 103 -0.04 22.14 -36.79
N ALA A 104 -1.13 22.44 -37.52
CA ALA A 104 -2.40 21.76 -37.35
C ALA A 104 -2.30 20.26 -37.69
N ALA A 105 -1.67 19.92 -38.81
CA ALA A 105 -1.45 18.53 -39.20
C ALA A 105 -0.56 17.78 -38.19
N TRP A 106 0.46 18.43 -37.65
CA TRP A 106 1.28 17.86 -36.59
C TRP A 106 0.47 17.62 -35.30
N ALA A 107 -0.38 18.58 -34.91
CA ALA A 107 -1.22 18.50 -33.72
C ALA A 107 -2.26 17.35 -33.78
N GLU A 108 -2.80 17.06 -34.97
CA GLU A 108 -3.70 15.92 -35.16
C GLU A 108 -3.00 14.58 -34.92
N GLN A 109 -1.74 14.47 -35.35
CA GLN A 109 -0.91 13.28 -35.15
C GLN A 109 -0.33 13.20 -33.73
N HIS A 110 -0.20 14.35 -33.06
CA HIS A 110 0.37 14.48 -31.71
C HIS A 110 -0.58 15.27 -30.81
N PRO A 111 -1.69 14.64 -30.35
CA PRO A 111 -2.59 15.28 -29.39
C PRO A 111 -1.82 15.74 -28.15
N GLN A 112 -2.06 16.99 -27.73
CA GLN A 112 -1.33 17.56 -26.60
C GLN A 112 -1.69 16.83 -25.30
N PRO A 113 -0.71 16.28 -24.55
CA PRO A 113 -0.97 15.38 -23.42
C PRO A 113 -1.44 16.09 -22.14
N TYR A 114 -1.60 17.42 -22.18
CA TYR A 114 -1.92 18.27 -21.03
C TYR A 114 -3.22 19.03 -21.24
N GLN A 115 -3.99 19.16 -20.17
CA GLN A 115 -5.25 19.92 -20.17
C GLN A 115 -4.98 21.36 -19.76
N ARG A 116 -4.68 22.23 -20.72
CA ARG A 116 -4.25 23.63 -20.45
C ARG A 116 -5.20 24.39 -19.51
N ASP A 117 -6.51 24.22 -19.69
CA ASP A 117 -7.53 24.98 -18.94
C ASP A 117 -7.83 24.40 -17.54
N ALA A 118 -7.21 23.25 -17.19
CA ALA A 118 -7.32 22.68 -15.86
C ALA A 118 -6.46 23.45 -14.84
N TYR A 119 -6.73 23.25 -13.54
CA TYR A 119 -5.88 23.77 -12.48
C TYR A 119 -4.44 23.26 -12.65
N GLN A 120 -3.47 24.18 -12.73
CA GLN A 120 -2.06 23.90 -13.07
C GLN A 120 -1.84 23.17 -14.42
N GLY A 121 -2.82 23.25 -15.34
CA GLY A 121 -2.80 22.57 -16.64
C GLY A 121 -1.54 22.81 -17.47
N ALA A 122 -1.03 24.04 -17.45
CA ALA A 122 0.21 24.42 -18.15
C ALA A 122 1.49 23.80 -17.56
N TYR A 123 1.45 23.32 -16.31
CA TYR A 123 2.58 22.77 -15.55
C TYR A 123 2.41 21.26 -15.26
N GLN A 124 1.48 20.60 -15.95
CA GLN A 124 1.30 19.15 -15.84
C GLN A 124 2.57 18.43 -16.31
N ASP A 125 3.06 17.52 -15.47
CA ASP A 125 4.15 16.61 -15.81
C ASP A 125 3.53 15.24 -16.12
N PRO A 126 3.41 14.86 -17.40
CA PRO A 126 2.82 13.58 -17.79
C PRO A 126 3.79 12.40 -17.57
N THR A 127 5.09 12.67 -17.46
CA THR A 127 6.16 11.67 -17.56
C THR A 127 6.50 11.05 -16.19
N GLY A 128 6.74 11.86 -15.15
CA GLY A 128 7.26 11.39 -13.85
C GLY A 128 8.63 10.72 -13.96
N THR A 129 9.42 10.69 -12.87
CA THR A 129 10.79 10.12 -12.89
C THR A 129 11.08 9.23 -11.69
N ALA A 130 12.20 8.49 -11.77
CA ALA A 130 12.76 7.72 -10.66
C ALA A 130 13.34 8.61 -9.54
N ASP A 131 13.74 9.84 -9.87
CA ASP A 131 14.28 10.82 -8.91
C ASP A 131 13.17 11.47 -8.07
N GLU A 132 11.95 11.52 -8.61
CA GLU A 132 10.75 12.05 -7.95
C GLU A 132 9.60 11.03 -7.96
N PRO A 133 9.81 9.81 -7.42
CA PRO A 133 8.88 8.68 -7.61
C PRO A 133 7.51 8.92 -6.96
N HIS A 134 7.42 9.87 -6.04
CA HIS A 134 6.22 10.17 -5.27
C HIS A 134 5.44 11.39 -5.76
N VAL A 135 5.95 12.20 -6.70
CA VAL A 135 5.26 13.44 -7.14
C VAL A 135 3.92 13.14 -7.80
N LYS A 136 3.86 12.09 -8.64
CA LYS A 136 2.58 11.61 -9.21
C LYS A 136 1.60 11.18 -8.13
N PHE A 137 2.09 10.51 -7.09
CA PHE A 137 1.26 10.05 -5.96
C PHE A 137 0.76 11.22 -5.10
N ILE A 138 1.63 12.20 -4.79
CA ILE A 138 1.28 13.42 -4.04
C ILE A 138 0.21 14.22 -4.78
N ARG A 139 0.39 14.46 -6.09
CA ARG A 139 -0.62 15.16 -6.92
C ARG A 139 -1.95 14.43 -6.92
N LYS A 140 -1.92 13.11 -7.11
CA LYS A 140 -3.15 12.29 -7.04
C LYS A 140 -3.84 12.41 -5.69
N LEU A 141 -3.11 12.37 -4.58
CA LEU A 141 -3.68 12.58 -3.24
C LEU A 141 -4.22 14.00 -3.05
N ALA A 142 -3.58 15.01 -3.63
CA ALA A 142 -4.05 16.39 -3.58
C ALA A 142 -5.35 16.60 -4.37
N ASP A 143 -5.47 15.96 -5.54
CA ASP A 143 -6.65 16.06 -6.41
C ASP A 143 -7.83 15.23 -5.88
N GLU A 144 -7.57 14.00 -5.41
CA GLU A 144 -8.62 13.02 -5.08
C GLU A 144 -8.89 12.89 -3.57
N GLY A 145 -7.99 13.39 -2.72
CA GLY A 145 -7.98 13.13 -1.29
C GLY A 145 -7.85 11.63 -0.95
N LEU A 146 -8.27 11.26 0.26
CA LEU A 146 -8.27 9.84 0.70
C LEU A 146 -9.45 9.02 0.13
N SER A 147 -10.37 9.66 -0.60
CA SER A 147 -11.62 9.04 -1.06
C SER A 147 -11.39 7.84 -2.00
N LYS A 148 -10.30 7.85 -2.78
CA LYS A 148 -9.95 6.80 -3.74
C LYS A 148 -8.99 5.74 -3.20
N VAL A 149 -8.38 5.99 -2.03
CA VAL A 149 -7.37 5.11 -1.43
C VAL A 149 -7.79 4.51 -0.09
N GLY A 150 -8.89 5.00 0.50
CA GLY A 150 -9.43 4.55 1.79
C GLY A 150 -8.95 5.39 2.97
N HIS A 151 -9.62 5.23 4.13
CA HIS A 151 -9.38 6.02 5.35
C HIS A 151 -7.92 5.97 5.84
N HIS A 152 -7.21 4.86 5.60
CA HIS A 152 -5.81 4.68 5.99
C HIS A 152 -4.81 4.92 4.84
N GLY A 153 -5.29 5.43 3.69
CA GLY A 153 -4.50 5.47 2.47
C GLY A 153 -4.26 4.08 1.85
N PRO A 154 -3.38 3.99 0.82
CA PRO A 154 -3.03 2.71 0.21
C PRO A 154 -2.45 1.79 1.27
N SER A 155 -3.13 0.66 1.52
CA SER A 155 -2.69 -0.33 2.51
C SER A 155 -2.15 -1.55 1.77
N GLY A 156 -0.86 -1.83 1.94
CA GLY A 156 -0.23 -3.08 1.55
C GLY A 156 0.07 -3.93 2.79
N ALA A 157 0.40 -5.21 2.59
CA ALA A 157 0.97 -5.99 3.69
C ALA A 157 2.34 -5.38 4.05
N MET A 158 2.53 -5.02 5.32
CA MET A 158 3.86 -4.75 5.87
C MET A 158 4.64 -6.06 5.76
N GLY A 159 5.50 -6.16 4.75
CA GLY A 159 6.16 -7.41 4.40
C GLY A 159 7.55 -7.14 3.86
N VAL A 160 8.50 -7.93 4.35
CA VAL A 160 9.82 -8.06 3.72
C VAL A 160 9.62 -8.86 2.42
N PRO A 161 10.22 -8.43 1.29
CA PRO A 161 10.16 -9.19 0.04
C PRO A 161 10.51 -10.66 0.28
N ARG A 162 9.75 -11.57 -0.34
CA ARG A 162 9.88 -13.01 -0.09
C ARG A 162 11.31 -13.53 -0.35
N ASP A 163 12.01 -12.94 -1.31
CA ASP A 163 13.40 -13.26 -1.66
C ASP A 163 14.41 -12.87 -0.57
N GLN A 164 14.03 -11.97 0.33
CA GLN A 164 14.82 -11.53 1.48
C GLN A 164 14.46 -12.24 2.80
N LEU A 165 13.42 -13.09 2.79
CA LEU A 165 13.07 -13.93 3.95
C LEU A 165 13.92 -15.21 3.96
N PRO A 166 14.23 -15.77 5.15
CA PRO A 166 14.84 -17.08 5.26
C PRO A 166 14.04 -18.14 4.49
N LYS A 167 14.75 -18.95 3.72
CA LYS A 167 14.24 -20.06 2.93
C LYS A 167 14.40 -21.35 3.74
N TRP A 168 13.71 -22.40 3.30
CA TRP A 168 13.91 -23.73 3.87
C TRP A 168 15.37 -24.20 3.77
N ASP A 169 16.07 -23.81 2.71
CA ASP A 169 17.49 -24.10 2.50
C ASP A 169 18.41 -23.35 3.49
N ASP A 170 17.91 -22.30 4.16
CA ASP A 170 18.65 -21.55 5.18
C ASP A 170 18.54 -22.21 6.57
N LEU A 171 17.70 -23.23 6.75
CA LEU A 171 17.51 -23.94 8.01
C LEU A 171 18.37 -25.21 8.07
N GLN A 172 19.20 -25.32 9.12
CA GLN A 172 19.93 -26.55 9.43
C GLN A 172 19.35 -27.22 10.68
N PHE A 173 18.87 -28.45 10.54
CA PHE A 173 18.48 -29.27 11.69
C PHE A 173 19.73 -29.81 12.38
N VAL A 174 19.88 -29.50 13.67
CA VAL A 174 20.98 -30.01 14.50
C VAL A 174 20.55 -31.33 15.13
N VAL A 175 21.29 -32.40 14.86
CA VAL A 175 20.98 -33.75 15.35
C VAL A 175 21.53 -34.01 16.75
N GLY A 176 20.83 -34.84 17.51
CA GLY A 176 21.31 -35.37 18.79
C GLY A 176 22.55 -36.25 18.62
N GLN A 177 23.46 -36.21 19.59
CA GLN A 177 24.69 -37.01 19.66
C GLN A 177 24.93 -37.41 21.13
N LEU A 178 25.93 -36.84 21.82
CA LEU A 178 26.28 -37.27 23.19
C LEU A 178 25.42 -36.64 24.29
N HIS A 179 25.06 -35.36 24.17
CA HIS A 179 24.25 -34.66 25.19
C HIS A 179 22.80 -35.16 25.24
N LYS A 180 22.25 -35.46 24.06
CA LYS A 180 20.94 -36.07 23.85
C LYS A 180 21.11 -37.09 22.75
N LEU A 181 21.02 -38.37 23.12
CA LEU A 181 21.13 -39.46 22.16
C LEU A 181 20.02 -39.37 21.12
N PRO A 182 20.29 -39.74 19.85
CA PRO A 182 19.23 -39.92 18.87
C PRO A 182 18.30 -41.05 19.33
N LEU A 183 17.02 -40.92 18.99
CA LEU A 183 16.04 -41.98 19.19
C LEU A 183 16.37 -43.16 18.27
N LEU A 184 16.06 -44.38 18.72
CA LEU A 184 16.13 -45.58 17.89
C LEU A 184 14.97 -45.63 16.89
N ASP A 185 15.13 -46.39 15.81
CA ASP A 185 14.17 -46.47 14.69
C ASP A 185 12.76 -46.89 15.13
N GLU A 186 12.64 -47.70 16.18
CA GLU A 186 11.36 -48.21 16.70
C GLU A 186 10.72 -47.29 17.77
N GLU A 187 11.38 -46.19 18.14
CA GLU A 187 10.84 -45.24 19.12
C GLU A 187 9.83 -44.29 18.45
N THR A 188 8.64 -44.18 19.04
CA THR A 188 7.59 -43.33 18.49
C THR A 188 7.82 -41.86 18.83
N VAL A 189 7.71 -40.99 17.83
CA VAL A 189 7.75 -39.53 18.00
C VAL A 189 6.32 -39.00 17.96
N GLY A 190 5.87 -38.42 19.09
CA GLY A 190 4.58 -37.72 19.18
C GLY A 190 4.65 -36.32 18.56
N THR A 191 3.52 -35.88 18.01
CA THR A 191 3.31 -34.51 17.52
C THR A 191 2.30 -33.75 18.36
N ASP A 192 1.79 -34.37 19.42
CA ASP A 192 0.79 -33.76 20.28
C ASP A 192 1.38 -32.57 21.06
N LEU A 193 0.55 -31.56 21.26
CA LEU A 193 0.91 -30.31 21.91
C LEU A 193 -0.10 -30.00 23.01
N VAL A 194 0.39 -29.51 24.15
CA VAL A 194 -0.45 -28.98 25.23
C VAL A 194 -0.20 -27.48 25.34
N ILE A 195 -1.24 -26.69 25.10
CA ILE A 195 -1.25 -25.24 25.24
C ILE A 195 -1.68 -24.88 26.65
N GLY A 196 -0.86 -24.06 27.32
CA GLY A 196 -1.01 -23.70 28.71
C GLY A 196 -1.04 -24.90 29.66
N PRO A 197 0.03 -25.70 29.74
CA PRO A 197 0.07 -26.90 30.58
C PRO A 197 -0.16 -26.63 32.08
N ASN A 198 0.00 -25.38 32.52
CA ASN A 198 -0.26 -24.95 33.90
C ASN A 198 -1.63 -24.31 34.10
N ALA A 199 -2.44 -24.14 33.04
CA ALA A 199 -3.81 -23.66 33.16
C ALA A 199 -4.69 -24.74 33.83
N ALA A 200 -5.82 -24.33 34.44
CA ALA A 200 -6.73 -25.29 35.08
C ALA A 200 -7.43 -26.20 34.05
N LYS A 201 -7.62 -25.70 32.82
CA LYS A 201 -8.16 -26.42 31.67
C LYS A 201 -7.20 -26.30 30.48
N PRO A 202 -6.07 -27.02 30.48
CA PRO A 202 -5.11 -26.97 29.39
C PRO A 202 -5.75 -27.49 28.09
N LEU A 203 -5.34 -26.93 26.94
CA LEU A 203 -5.84 -27.34 25.63
C LEU A 203 -4.85 -28.30 24.97
N ARG A 204 -5.32 -29.50 24.60
CA ARG A 204 -4.53 -30.50 23.88
C ARG A 204 -4.87 -30.51 22.39
N LEU A 205 -3.84 -30.50 21.56
CA LEU A 205 -3.90 -30.68 20.10
C LEU A 205 -3.15 -31.95 19.72
N ASP A 206 -3.60 -32.64 18.67
CA ASP A 206 -2.95 -33.87 18.19
C ASP A 206 -1.72 -33.57 17.30
N ILE A 207 -1.65 -32.34 16.78
CA ILE A 207 -0.56 -31.81 15.94
C ILE A 207 -0.16 -30.39 16.37
N PRO A 208 1.07 -29.93 16.13
CA PRO A 208 1.56 -28.62 16.55
C PRO A 208 1.23 -27.54 15.51
N LEU A 209 0.03 -27.59 14.94
CA LEU A 209 -0.46 -26.70 13.88
C LEU A 209 -1.89 -26.33 14.23
N PHE A 210 -2.30 -25.08 14.05
CA PHE A 210 -3.70 -24.65 14.18
C PHE A 210 -4.06 -23.68 13.07
N VAL A 211 -5.35 -23.47 12.82
CA VAL A 211 -5.82 -22.50 11.83
C VAL A 211 -5.87 -21.11 12.46
N SER A 212 -4.99 -20.21 11.98
CA SER A 212 -4.79 -18.86 12.53
C SER A 212 -6.01 -17.93 12.36
N ASP A 213 -5.94 -16.78 13.04
CA ASP A 213 -7.05 -15.90 13.38
C ASP A 213 -7.47 -15.04 12.17
N MET A 214 -8.46 -15.55 11.44
CA MET A 214 -9.07 -14.88 10.30
C MET A 214 -10.54 -14.61 10.60
N SER A 215 -10.96 -13.35 10.50
CA SER A 215 -12.29 -12.92 10.92
C SER A 215 -13.40 -13.29 9.95
N PHE A 216 -14.60 -13.53 10.49
CA PHE A 216 -15.83 -13.55 9.69
C PHE A 216 -16.09 -12.14 9.12
N GLY A 217 -16.37 -12.09 7.81
CA GLY A 217 -16.44 -10.87 7.01
C GLY A 217 -15.19 -10.60 6.16
N ALA A 218 -14.00 -11.00 6.65
CA ALA A 218 -12.84 -11.16 5.78
C ALA A 218 -12.94 -12.46 4.98
N LEU A 219 -13.34 -13.54 5.65
CA LEU A 219 -13.75 -14.82 5.06
C LEU A 219 -15.27 -14.94 5.03
N SER A 220 -15.77 -15.76 4.09
CA SER A 220 -17.20 -16.13 4.04
C SER A 220 -17.55 -17.11 5.17
N GLU A 221 -18.84 -17.28 5.41
CA GLU A 221 -19.36 -18.23 6.40
C GLU A 221 -18.95 -19.67 6.05
N GLU A 222 -19.07 -20.04 4.77
CA GLU A 222 -18.73 -21.37 4.28
C GLU A 222 -17.24 -21.66 4.48
N ALA A 223 -16.38 -20.68 4.24
CA ALA A 223 -14.94 -20.82 4.45
C ALA A 223 -14.62 -21.04 5.94
N LYS A 224 -15.23 -20.26 6.84
CA LYS A 224 -15.05 -20.40 8.30
C LYS A 224 -15.49 -21.78 8.78
N VAL A 225 -16.70 -22.22 8.41
CA VAL A 225 -17.23 -23.53 8.79
C VAL A 225 -16.41 -24.68 8.19
N ALA A 226 -15.97 -24.57 6.94
CA ALA A 226 -15.14 -25.59 6.29
C ALA A 226 -13.77 -25.74 6.98
N LEU A 227 -13.09 -24.62 7.28
CA LEU A 227 -11.82 -24.62 8.00
C LEU A 227 -11.96 -25.20 9.41
N SER A 228 -13.03 -24.83 10.12
CA SER A 228 -13.29 -25.32 11.48
C SER A 228 -13.52 -26.83 11.53
N LYS A 229 -14.35 -27.37 10.62
CA LYS A 229 -14.52 -28.81 10.44
C LYS A 229 -13.22 -29.52 10.06
N GLY A 230 -12.44 -28.93 9.16
CA GLY A 230 -11.14 -29.46 8.76
C GLY A 230 -10.16 -29.54 9.93
N ALA A 231 -10.11 -28.50 10.75
CA ALA A 231 -9.29 -28.47 11.97
C ALA A 231 -9.73 -29.56 12.96
N GLU A 232 -11.04 -29.75 13.17
CA GLU A 232 -11.55 -30.80 14.07
C GLU A 232 -11.15 -32.20 13.58
N LEU A 233 -11.32 -32.48 12.29
CA LEU A 233 -10.93 -33.75 11.68
C LEU A 233 -9.41 -33.99 11.74
N ALA A 234 -8.61 -32.93 11.71
CA ALA A 234 -7.16 -32.99 11.86
C ALA A 234 -6.68 -33.05 13.32
N GLY A 235 -7.59 -33.03 14.30
CA GLY A 235 -7.23 -33.07 15.71
C GLY A 235 -6.68 -31.75 16.25
N THR A 236 -7.02 -30.62 15.62
CA THR A 236 -6.54 -29.29 15.99
C THR A 236 -7.63 -28.22 16.05
N GLY A 237 -7.25 -27.01 16.45
CA GLY A 237 -8.11 -25.87 16.66
C GLY A 237 -8.10 -24.82 15.55
N ILE A 238 -9.03 -23.89 15.68
CA ILE A 238 -9.19 -22.69 14.85
C ILE A 238 -9.57 -21.50 15.73
N CYS A 239 -9.25 -20.29 15.30
CA CYS A 239 -9.64 -19.07 16.00
C CYS A 239 -10.76 -18.26 15.31
N SER A 240 -11.60 -17.62 16.12
CA SER A 240 -12.64 -16.69 15.67
C SER A 240 -12.12 -15.53 14.82
N GLY A 241 -10.94 -15.02 15.16
CA GLY A 241 -10.44 -13.73 14.67
C GLY A 241 -11.21 -12.53 15.23
N GLU A 242 -10.79 -11.33 14.83
CA GLU A 242 -11.29 -10.03 15.35
C GLU A 242 -12.76 -9.69 15.03
N GLY A 243 -13.45 -10.49 14.24
CA GLY A 243 -14.79 -10.19 13.72
C GLY A 243 -15.93 -10.70 14.59
N GLY A 244 -15.63 -11.25 15.77
CA GLY A 244 -16.58 -11.98 16.60
C GLY A 244 -16.65 -13.47 16.27
N MET A 245 -17.36 -14.21 17.11
CA MET A 245 -17.48 -15.66 17.01
C MET A 245 -18.73 -16.05 16.21
N LEU A 246 -18.53 -16.75 15.09
CA LEU A 246 -19.61 -17.31 14.28
C LEU A 246 -20.13 -18.61 14.94
N PRO A 247 -21.42 -18.74 15.29
CA PRO A 247 -21.93 -19.90 16.02
C PRO A 247 -21.69 -21.24 15.31
N GLU A 248 -21.91 -21.30 13.99
CA GLU A 248 -21.73 -22.53 13.21
C GLU A 248 -20.28 -22.95 13.10
N GLU A 249 -19.36 -21.98 13.06
CA GLU A 249 -17.93 -22.23 13.09
C GLU A 249 -17.53 -22.84 14.43
N GLN A 250 -17.90 -22.19 15.54
CA GLN A 250 -17.55 -22.66 16.88
C GLN A 250 -18.18 -24.03 17.17
N ALA A 251 -19.44 -24.25 16.78
CA ALA A 251 -20.12 -25.54 17.00
C ALA A 251 -19.46 -26.72 16.26
N SER A 252 -18.61 -26.45 15.28
CA SER A 252 -17.96 -27.47 14.46
C SER A 252 -16.53 -27.86 14.90
N ASN A 253 -15.99 -27.23 15.95
CA ASN A 253 -14.66 -27.53 16.48
C ASN A 253 -14.62 -27.47 18.01
N SER A 254 -14.08 -28.52 18.62
CA SER A 254 -13.99 -28.72 20.07
C SER A 254 -12.75 -28.10 20.71
N ARG A 255 -11.86 -27.52 19.91
CA ARG A 255 -10.55 -26.95 20.27
C ARG A 255 -10.49 -25.48 19.82
N TYR A 256 -11.54 -24.71 20.15
CA TYR A 256 -11.76 -23.40 19.55
C TYR A 256 -11.08 -22.26 20.33
N PHE A 257 -10.44 -21.34 19.62
CA PHE A 257 -9.75 -20.18 20.18
C PHE A 257 -10.58 -18.90 19.99
N TYR A 258 -10.60 -18.04 21.00
CA TYR A 258 -11.22 -16.72 20.93
C TYR A 258 -10.17 -15.60 20.82
N GLU A 259 -10.21 -14.78 19.77
CA GLU A 259 -9.38 -13.57 19.64
C GLU A 259 -10.17 -12.34 20.09
N LEU A 260 -9.68 -11.63 21.12
CA LEU A 260 -10.21 -10.32 21.50
C LEU A 260 -9.36 -9.20 20.89
N ALA A 261 -9.98 -8.40 20.02
CA ALA A 261 -9.38 -7.21 19.43
C ALA A 261 -9.91 -5.91 20.04
N SER A 262 -9.23 -4.79 19.75
CA SER A 262 -9.47 -3.47 20.34
C SER A 262 -10.89 -2.91 20.21
N ALA A 263 -11.63 -3.29 19.18
CA ALA A 263 -13.03 -2.87 19.00
C ALA A 263 -14.04 -3.77 19.71
N ARG A 264 -13.61 -4.93 20.23
CA ARG A 264 -14.46 -5.89 20.95
C ARG A 264 -15.74 -6.30 20.20
N PHE A 265 -15.68 -6.36 18.86
CA PHE A 265 -16.85 -6.68 18.03
C PHE A 265 -17.46 -8.02 18.43
N GLY A 266 -18.76 -8.02 18.75
CA GLY A 266 -19.50 -9.22 19.13
C GLY A 266 -18.97 -9.92 20.38
N PHE A 267 -18.24 -9.22 21.26
CA PHE A 267 -17.75 -9.79 22.52
C PHE A 267 -18.89 -10.07 23.49
N SER A 268 -18.95 -11.29 24.01
CA SER A 268 -19.78 -11.61 25.18
C SER A 268 -19.15 -12.73 25.99
N TRP A 269 -19.35 -12.70 27.31
CA TRP A 269 -18.86 -13.76 28.19
C TRP A 269 -19.46 -15.12 27.85
N GLU A 270 -20.72 -15.18 27.41
CA GLU A 270 -21.37 -16.41 26.95
C GLU A 270 -20.63 -17.04 25.76
N LYS A 271 -20.10 -16.22 24.84
CA LYS A 271 -19.29 -16.71 23.72
C LYS A 271 -17.94 -17.23 24.20
N VAL A 272 -17.25 -16.48 25.06
CA VAL A 272 -15.93 -16.88 25.61
C VAL A 272 -16.01 -18.19 26.40
N GLN A 273 -17.10 -18.41 27.14
CA GLN A 273 -17.36 -19.65 27.88
C GLN A 273 -17.46 -20.91 27.02
N LYS A 274 -17.68 -20.77 25.71
CA LYS A 274 -17.76 -21.89 24.75
C LYS A 274 -16.39 -22.26 24.15
N THR A 275 -15.32 -21.55 24.52
CA THR A 275 -13.99 -21.70 23.92
C THR A 275 -13.00 -22.43 24.82
N GLN A 276 -11.91 -22.95 24.23
CA GLN A 276 -10.90 -23.75 24.94
C GLN A 276 -9.57 -23.00 25.09
N ALA A 277 -9.42 -21.86 24.41
CA ALA A 277 -8.33 -20.95 24.59
C ALA A 277 -8.78 -19.53 24.23
N PHE A 278 -8.17 -18.53 24.85
CA PHE A 278 -8.44 -17.12 24.59
C PHE A 278 -7.12 -16.42 24.32
N HIS A 279 -7.07 -15.40 23.47
CA HIS A 279 -5.92 -14.50 23.41
C HIS A 279 -6.32 -13.07 23.07
N PHE A 280 -5.51 -12.13 23.55
CA PHE A 280 -5.57 -10.75 23.14
C PHE A 280 -4.87 -10.56 21.79
N LYS A 281 -5.44 -9.73 20.93
CA LYS A 281 -4.78 -9.25 19.71
C LYS A 281 -4.00 -7.97 20.02
N GLY A 282 -2.68 -8.10 20.16
CA GLY A 282 -1.77 -6.96 20.22
C GLY A 282 -1.42 -6.38 18.85
N GLY A 283 -1.38 -7.24 17.82
CA GLY A 283 -1.04 -6.82 16.46
C GLY A 283 -1.21 -7.94 15.44
N GLN A 284 -0.88 -7.63 14.19
CA GLN A 284 -0.81 -8.60 13.10
C GLN A 284 0.28 -8.19 12.09
N GLY A 285 1.00 -9.16 11.53
CA GLY A 285 2.10 -8.91 10.61
C GLY A 285 1.71 -8.06 9.39
N ALA A 286 0.51 -8.26 8.84
CA ALA A 286 0.07 -7.54 7.64
C ALA A 286 -0.04 -6.01 7.84
N LYS A 287 -0.33 -5.52 9.05
CA LYS A 287 -0.54 -4.10 9.31
C LYS A 287 -0.29 -3.74 10.78
N THR A 288 0.98 -3.83 11.16
CA THR A 288 1.42 -3.57 12.53
C THR A 288 1.12 -2.13 12.95
N GLY A 289 0.70 -1.92 14.21
CA GLY A 289 0.41 -0.59 14.76
C GLY A 289 -0.93 0.02 14.33
N THR A 290 -1.80 -0.75 13.67
CA THR A 290 -3.13 -0.31 13.24
C THR A 290 -4.21 -1.33 13.62
N GLY A 291 -5.47 -0.91 13.61
CA GLY A 291 -6.60 -1.80 13.88
C GLY A 291 -7.17 -2.49 12.64
N GLY A 292 -8.07 -3.44 12.88
CA GLY A 292 -8.95 -4.04 11.87
C GLY A 292 -9.73 -2.98 11.07
N HIS A 293 -10.00 -3.28 9.80
CA HIS A 293 -10.88 -2.45 8.97
C HIS A 293 -11.67 -3.35 8.03
N LEU A 294 -12.99 -3.34 8.17
CA LEU A 294 -13.90 -3.97 7.24
C LEU A 294 -14.79 -2.89 6.61
N PRO A 295 -14.72 -2.68 5.28
CA PRO A 295 -15.55 -1.69 4.62
C PRO A 295 -17.04 -1.96 4.82
N GLY A 296 -17.83 -0.90 5.04
CA GLY A 296 -19.26 -0.99 5.32
C GLY A 296 -20.07 -1.76 4.26
N ALA A 297 -19.65 -1.73 2.99
CA ALA A 297 -20.27 -2.53 1.93
C ALA A 297 -20.24 -4.05 2.19
N LYS A 298 -19.30 -4.54 3.03
CA LYS A 298 -19.22 -5.93 3.47
C LYS A 298 -19.95 -6.20 4.79
N VAL A 299 -20.38 -5.17 5.51
CA VAL A 299 -21.09 -5.30 6.80
C VAL A 299 -22.58 -5.39 6.49
N ASN A 300 -23.04 -6.60 6.16
CA ASN A 300 -24.43 -6.89 5.85
C ASN A 300 -24.87 -8.22 6.47
N GLY A 301 -26.18 -8.37 6.70
CA GLY A 301 -26.81 -9.57 7.24
C GLY A 301 -26.09 -10.10 8.47
N LYS A 302 -25.63 -11.34 8.38
CA LYS A 302 -24.99 -12.06 9.49
C LYS A 302 -23.70 -11.42 9.97
N ILE A 303 -22.95 -10.71 9.12
CA ILE A 303 -21.72 -10.01 9.53
C ILE A 303 -22.06 -8.87 10.48
N ALA A 304 -23.13 -8.13 10.19
CA ALA A 304 -23.62 -7.04 11.04
C ALA A 304 -24.12 -7.60 12.38
N GLU A 305 -24.88 -8.70 12.36
CA GLU A 305 -25.36 -9.40 13.55
C GLU A 305 -24.23 -9.91 14.45
N VAL A 306 -23.26 -10.65 13.90
CA VAL A 306 -22.14 -11.22 14.67
C VAL A 306 -21.27 -10.14 15.29
N ARG A 307 -21.09 -9.00 14.59
CA ARG A 307 -20.29 -7.86 15.07
C ARG A 307 -21.05 -6.90 15.96
N GLU A 308 -22.37 -7.03 16.05
CA GLU A 308 -23.27 -6.10 16.74
C GLU A 308 -23.17 -4.67 16.18
N LEU A 309 -23.12 -4.56 14.84
CA LEU A 309 -23.04 -3.29 14.11
C LEU A 309 -24.28 -3.08 13.24
N PRO A 310 -24.68 -1.82 12.98
CA PRO A 310 -25.63 -1.49 11.92
C PRO A 310 -25.14 -1.94 10.53
N GLU A 311 -26.06 -2.41 9.69
CA GLU A 311 -25.72 -2.74 8.29
C GLU A 311 -25.22 -1.51 7.54
N GLY A 312 -24.19 -1.70 6.71
CA GLY A 312 -23.54 -0.64 5.94
C GLY A 312 -22.54 0.19 6.74
N GLU A 313 -22.46 0.04 8.07
CA GLU A 313 -21.47 0.72 8.89
C GLU A 313 -20.09 0.09 8.73
N SER A 314 -19.05 0.91 8.48
CA SER A 314 -17.68 0.38 8.37
C SER A 314 -17.16 -0.02 9.74
N ALA A 315 -16.68 -1.26 9.87
CA ALA A 315 -16.09 -1.73 11.12
C ALA A 315 -14.63 -1.28 11.19
N VAL A 316 -14.36 -0.21 11.93
CA VAL A 316 -13.00 0.35 12.13
C VAL A 316 -12.58 0.08 13.57
N SER A 317 -11.47 -0.63 13.76
CA SER A 317 -10.92 -0.86 15.09
C SER A 317 -9.85 0.17 15.45
N PRO A 318 -9.79 0.63 16.70
CA PRO A 318 -8.65 1.40 17.20
C PRO A 318 -7.34 0.62 17.10
N ALA A 319 -6.19 1.30 17.07
CA ALA A 319 -4.87 0.64 16.98
C ALA A 319 -4.49 -0.17 18.23
N ARG A 320 -5.05 0.18 19.40
CA ARG A 320 -4.92 -0.52 20.68
C ARG A 320 -6.26 -0.46 21.42
N PHE A 321 -6.42 -1.23 22.48
CA PHE A 321 -7.53 -1.02 23.43
C PHE A 321 -7.43 0.40 24.02
N PRO A 322 -8.36 1.32 23.72
CA PRO A 322 -8.22 2.73 24.12
C PRO A 322 -8.05 2.94 25.63
N GLU A 323 -8.74 2.11 26.40
CA GLU A 323 -8.82 2.12 27.86
C GLU A 323 -7.64 1.42 28.56
N TRP A 324 -6.80 0.69 27.82
CA TRP A 324 -5.66 -0.04 28.38
C TRP A 324 -4.34 0.55 27.89
N ASP A 325 -3.50 0.92 28.84
CA ASP A 325 -2.20 1.57 28.66
C ASP A 325 -1.06 0.88 29.43
N SER A 326 -1.36 -0.22 30.12
CA SER A 326 -0.41 -1.00 30.91
C SER A 326 -0.72 -2.51 30.89
N PRO A 327 0.28 -3.38 31.05
CA PRO A 327 0.08 -4.83 31.16
C PRO A 327 -0.87 -5.25 32.29
N SER A 328 -0.99 -4.47 33.37
CA SER A 328 -1.87 -4.82 34.49
C SER A 328 -3.34 -4.91 34.10
N GLN A 329 -3.84 -4.05 33.20
CA GLN A 329 -5.24 -4.12 32.78
C GLN A 329 -5.52 -5.39 31.96
N PHE A 330 -4.57 -5.82 31.14
CA PHE A 330 -4.67 -7.10 30.44
C PHE A 330 -4.63 -8.28 31.42
N ARG A 331 -3.80 -8.20 32.46
CA ARG A 331 -3.72 -9.23 33.51
C ARG A 331 -5.05 -9.37 34.25
N ASP A 332 -5.66 -8.26 34.64
CA ASP A 332 -6.94 -8.26 35.33
C ASP A 332 -8.04 -8.87 34.45
N PHE A 333 -8.09 -8.49 33.18
CA PHE A 333 -9.03 -9.09 32.23
C PHE A 333 -8.74 -10.58 31.96
N ALA A 334 -7.47 -10.97 31.92
CA ALA A 334 -7.07 -12.36 31.77
C ALA A 334 -7.47 -13.20 33.00
N ALA A 335 -7.50 -12.60 34.19
CA ALA A 335 -8.04 -13.24 35.39
C ALA A 335 -9.56 -13.41 35.28
N GLU A 336 -10.30 -12.39 34.80
CA GLU A 336 -11.74 -12.49 34.55
C GLU A 336 -12.07 -13.58 33.52
N VAL A 337 -11.29 -13.71 32.44
CA VAL A 337 -11.44 -14.79 31.46
C VAL A 337 -11.31 -16.15 32.13
N ARG A 338 -10.29 -16.33 32.97
CA ARG A 338 -10.08 -17.60 33.68
C ARG A 338 -11.21 -17.88 34.67
N GLU A 339 -11.67 -16.89 35.41
CA GLU A 339 -12.81 -17.04 36.32
C GLU A 339 -14.08 -17.48 35.58
N ASN A 340 -14.42 -16.79 34.48
CA ASN A 340 -15.65 -17.07 33.72
C ASN A 340 -15.64 -18.41 33.00
N THR A 341 -14.47 -18.91 32.61
CA THR A 341 -14.31 -20.14 31.80
C THR A 341 -13.92 -21.36 32.63
N GLY A 342 -13.63 -21.18 33.93
CA GLY A 342 -13.04 -22.20 34.78
C GLY A 342 -11.58 -22.50 34.46
N GLY A 343 -10.85 -21.53 33.89
CA GLY A 343 -9.40 -21.50 33.78
C GLY A 343 -8.82 -22.07 32.49
N ILE A 344 -9.39 -21.73 31.33
CA ILE A 344 -8.76 -22.00 30.03
C ILE A 344 -7.45 -21.20 29.87
N PRO A 345 -6.51 -21.64 29.00
CA PRO A 345 -5.30 -20.87 28.71
C PRO A 345 -5.60 -19.52 28.05
N VAL A 346 -4.85 -18.49 28.47
CA VAL A 346 -4.90 -17.14 27.91
C VAL A 346 -3.58 -16.80 27.23
N GLY A 347 -3.62 -16.31 26.01
CA GLY A 347 -2.44 -15.95 25.22
C GLY A 347 -2.39 -14.49 24.80
N PHE A 348 -1.31 -14.15 24.10
CA PHE A 348 -1.17 -12.86 23.42
C PHE A 348 -0.68 -13.08 22.00
N LYS A 349 -1.32 -12.43 21.03
CA LYS A 349 -0.87 -12.40 19.64
C LYS A 349 -0.13 -11.12 19.35
N LEU A 350 1.10 -11.24 18.87
CA LEU A 350 2.01 -10.13 18.65
C LEU A 350 2.48 -10.09 17.19
N SER A 351 2.71 -8.89 16.67
CA SER A 351 3.55 -8.71 15.49
C SER A 351 5.00 -8.62 15.95
N ALA A 352 5.91 -9.43 15.39
CA ALA A 352 7.31 -9.49 15.80
C ALA A 352 8.08 -8.17 15.54
N GLN A 353 7.98 -7.21 16.47
CA GLN A 353 8.64 -5.90 16.40
C GLN A 353 9.80 -5.83 17.38
N HIS A 354 9.50 -5.72 18.69
CA HIS A 354 10.51 -5.68 19.75
C HIS A 354 10.40 -6.94 20.60
N ILE A 355 10.66 -8.08 19.96
CA ILE A 355 10.32 -9.45 20.41
C ILE A 355 10.59 -9.65 21.90
N GLU A 356 11.80 -9.38 22.38
CA GLU A 356 12.17 -9.61 23.79
C GLU A 356 11.34 -8.75 24.74
N LYS A 357 11.16 -7.46 24.42
CA LYS A 357 10.40 -6.53 25.27
C LYS A 357 8.90 -6.82 25.24
N ASP A 358 8.38 -7.20 24.08
CA ASP A 358 6.97 -7.54 23.91
C ASP A 358 6.65 -8.88 24.61
N ILE A 359 7.59 -9.84 24.61
CA ILE A 359 7.51 -11.06 25.40
C ILE A 359 7.55 -10.75 26.90
N ASP A 360 8.45 -9.88 27.37
CA ASP A 360 8.51 -9.46 28.78
C ASP A 360 7.16 -8.88 29.23
N ALA A 361 6.58 -7.98 28.43
CA ALA A 361 5.26 -7.41 28.71
C ALA A 361 4.14 -8.48 28.73
N ALA A 362 4.15 -9.43 27.80
CA ALA A 362 3.21 -10.54 27.78
C ALA A 362 3.36 -11.46 29.02
N LEU A 363 4.59 -11.68 29.49
CA LEU A 363 4.85 -12.42 30.73
C LEU A 363 4.33 -11.66 31.96
N GLU A 364 4.42 -10.34 32.01
CA GLU A 364 3.82 -9.51 33.08
C GLU A 364 2.28 -9.60 33.12
N VAL A 365 1.64 -9.86 31.98
CA VAL A 365 0.20 -10.17 31.88
C VAL A 365 -0.11 -11.54 32.48
N GLY A 366 0.86 -12.46 32.51
CA GLY A 366 0.66 -13.84 32.95
C GLY A 366 -0.02 -14.71 31.89
N VAL A 367 0.39 -14.57 30.63
CA VAL A 367 -0.11 -15.42 29.54
C VAL A 367 0.50 -16.82 29.57
N ASP A 368 -0.27 -17.79 29.09
CA ASP A 368 0.08 -19.20 28.98
C ASP A 368 0.75 -19.54 27.64
N TYR A 369 0.57 -18.71 26.61
CA TYR A 369 1.15 -18.86 25.27
C TYR A 369 1.23 -17.54 24.51
N ILE A 370 2.07 -17.50 23.48
CA ILE A 370 2.25 -16.33 22.60
C ILE A 370 2.11 -16.80 21.15
N ILE A 371 1.42 -16.00 20.33
CA ILE A 371 1.29 -16.17 18.87
C ILE A 371 2.14 -15.12 18.17
#